data_AF-A0A9J8BHG0-F1
#
_entry.id   AF-A0A9J8BHG0-F1
#
_cell.length_a   1.000
_cell.length_b   1.000
_cell.length_c   1.000
_cell.angle_alpha   90.00
_cell.angle_beta   90.00
_cell.angle_gamma   90.00
#
_symmetry.space_group_name_H-M   'P 1'
#
loop_
_entity.id
_entity.type
_entity.pdbx_description
1 polymer ?
#
loop_
_entity_poly.entity_id
_entity_poly.type
_entity_poly.pdbx_seq_one_letter_code
_entity_poly.pdbx_strand_id
1 'polypeptide(L)'
;MVQVTMETMAELRRSLREMKDFTVTCGKLHPAERQECVHIQWQDEEPCFNKGIISPIDGKSMESLTNSKTHQRLEYRASGKLIRWTEVFYLLKDQPPNGLNNHTSHNRLTERLARAFCLALCQSLCLLKEDGMTKLALRVILDGQKRQHVYYNRVGEL
;
A
#
# COMPACT_ATOMS: atom_id res chain seq x y z
N MET A 1 0.35 -28.22 6.07
CA MET A 1 -0.15 -27.73 7.39
C MET A 1 0.87 -28.17 8.44
N VAL A 2 1.40 -27.27 9.27
CA VAL A 2 2.42 -27.59 10.30
C VAL A 2 1.75 -27.57 11.67
N GLN A 3 1.81 -28.67 12.41
CA GLN A 3 1.28 -28.78 13.76
C GLN A 3 2.41 -28.69 14.77
N VAL A 4 2.29 -27.81 15.76
CA VAL A 4 3.30 -27.57 16.80
C VAL A 4 2.70 -27.70 18.18
N THR A 5 3.54 -27.95 19.19
CA THR A 5 3.10 -27.97 20.59
C THR A 5 2.77 -26.54 21.06
N MET A 6 2.04 -26.45 22.18
CA MET A 6 1.73 -25.14 22.78
C MET A 6 2.99 -24.38 23.21
N GLU A 7 4.02 -25.09 23.67
CA GLU A 7 5.30 -24.52 24.06
C GLU A 7 6.04 -23.90 22.87
N THR A 8 6.23 -24.66 21.79
CA THR A 8 6.88 -24.15 20.56
C THR A 8 6.12 -22.97 19.96
N MET A 9 4.78 -22.97 20.02
CA MET A 9 3.96 -21.84 19.58
C MET A 9 4.17 -20.59 20.47
N ALA A 10 4.34 -20.76 21.78
CA ALA A 10 4.60 -19.65 22.70
C ALA A 10 5.97 -19.02 22.44
N GLU A 11 6.98 -19.83 22.16
CA GLU A 11 8.33 -19.38 21.78
C GLU A 11 8.33 -18.70 20.42
N LEU A 12 7.69 -19.30 19.41
CA LEU A 12 7.53 -18.68 18.10
C LEU A 12 6.91 -17.28 18.21
N ARG A 13 5.82 -17.15 18.96
CA ARG A 13 5.17 -15.83 19.18
C ARG A 13 6.09 -14.83 19.87
N ARG A 14 6.99 -15.29 20.75
CA ARG A 14 7.98 -14.44 21.41
C ARG A 14 9.05 -13.98 20.40
N SER A 15 9.63 -14.90 19.64
CA SER A 15 10.63 -14.58 18.61
C SER A 15 10.08 -13.63 17.56
N LEU A 16 8.81 -13.80 17.13
CA LEU A 16 8.15 -12.88 16.21
C LEU A 16 7.98 -11.47 16.79
N ARG A 17 7.66 -11.33 18.08
CA ARG A 17 7.59 -10.01 18.74
C ARG A 17 8.95 -9.34 18.89
N GLU A 18 9.99 -10.14 19.03
CA GLU A 18 11.38 -9.68 19.16
C GLU A 18 12.08 -9.48 17.81
N MET A 19 11.38 -9.67 16.68
CA MET A 19 11.95 -9.65 15.33
C MET A 19 13.17 -10.59 15.18
N LYS A 20 13.06 -11.80 15.74
CA LYS A 20 14.09 -12.85 15.64
C LYS A 20 13.64 -13.99 14.76
N ASP A 21 14.59 -14.58 14.06
CA ASP A 21 14.42 -15.82 13.32
C ASP A 21 14.03 -16.97 14.25
N PHE A 22 13.30 -17.94 13.72
CA PHE A 22 12.84 -19.10 14.46
C PHE A 22 12.86 -20.35 13.58
N THR A 23 13.23 -21.50 14.16
CA THR A 23 13.21 -22.79 13.45
C THR A 23 12.30 -23.76 14.19
N VAL A 24 11.33 -24.32 13.50
CA VAL A 24 10.47 -25.40 13.99
C VAL A 24 11.01 -26.72 13.44
N THR A 25 11.46 -27.59 14.33
CA THR A 25 11.82 -28.96 13.95
C THR A 25 10.55 -29.81 13.79
N CYS A 26 10.47 -30.56 12.69
CA CYS A 26 9.33 -31.39 12.29
C CYS A 26 9.79 -32.83 11.99
N GLY A 27 8.84 -33.77 11.97
CA GLY A 27 9.10 -35.18 11.67
C GLY A 27 9.19 -36.07 12.92
N LYS A 28 9.45 -37.38 12.71
CA LYS A 28 9.54 -38.35 13.80
C LYS A 28 10.87 -38.21 14.54
N LEU A 29 10.83 -38.40 15.86
CA LEU A 29 11.99 -38.34 16.78
C LEU A 29 13.04 -39.45 16.56
N HIS A 30 12.84 -40.37 15.61
CA HIS A 30 13.76 -41.49 15.39
C HIS A 30 14.98 -41.05 14.57
N PRO A 31 16.21 -41.31 15.03
CA PRO A 31 17.45 -40.85 14.38
C PRO A 31 17.75 -41.50 13.02
N ALA A 32 16.92 -42.47 12.58
CA ALA A 32 17.04 -43.12 11.28
C ALA A 32 16.26 -42.43 10.15
N GLU A 33 15.36 -41.48 10.47
CA GLU A 33 14.56 -40.74 9.49
C GLU A 33 15.08 -39.29 9.37
N ARG A 34 15.03 -38.72 8.16
CA ARG A 34 15.48 -37.34 7.92
C ARG A 34 14.62 -36.37 8.74
N GLN A 35 15.26 -35.61 9.61
CA GLN A 35 14.61 -34.57 10.39
C GLN A 35 14.23 -33.41 9.46
N GLU A 36 12.96 -33.06 9.44
CA GLU A 36 12.45 -31.95 8.65
C GLU A 36 12.50 -30.67 9.51
N CYS A 37 12.68 -29.52 8.89
CA CYS A 37 12.67 -28.25 9.61
C CYS A 37 11.95 -27.18 8.80
N VAL A 38 11.30 -26.28 9.52
CA VAL A 38 10.63 -25.10 8.97
C VAL A 38 11.35 -23.89 9.54
N HIS A 39 11.96 -23.10 8.66
CA HIS A 39 12.63 -21.86 9.01
C HIS A 39 11.69 -20.67 8.81
N ILE A 40 11.64 -19.80 9.80
CA ILE A 40 10.90 -18.55 9.80
C ILE A 40 11.95 -17.47 9.96
N GLN A 41 12.25 -16.78 8.86
CA GLN A 41 13.35 -15.81 8.79
C GLN A 41 12.83 -14.42 8.48
N TRP A 42 13.33 -13.43 9.20
CA TRP A 42 13.19 -12.04 8.82
C TRP A 42 14.16 -11.77 7.67
N GLN A 43 13.65 -11.16 6.61
CA GLN A 43 14.49 -10.76 5.49
C GLN A 43 14.88 -9.29 5.66
N ASP A 44 16.16 -8.99 5.43
CA ASP A 44 16.68 -7.62 5.45
C ASP A 44 16.18 -6.80 4.25
N GLU A 45 15.89 -7.46 3.13
CA GLU A 45 15.37 -6.80 1.93
C GLU A 45 13.85 -6.73 2.00
N GLU A 46 13.31 -5.51 2.10
CA GLU A 46 11.91 -5.29 1.76
C GLU A 46 11.74 -5.65 0.27
N PRO A 47 10.83 -6.57 -0.08
CA PRO A 47 10.62 -6.93 -1.47
C PRO A 47 10.19 -5.68 -2.24
N CYS A 48 10.88 -5.31 -3.32
CA CYS A 48 10.46 -4.19 -4.16
C CYS A 48 9.01 -4.39 -4.61
N PHE A 49 8.11 -3.62 -4.02
CA PHE A 49 6.70 -3.60 -4.33
C PHE A 49 6.41 -2.48 -5.33
N ASN A 50 5.27 -2.56 -6.04
CA ASN A 50 4.89 -1.59 -7.08
C ASN A 50 5.87 -1.51 -8.29
N LYS A 51 6.54 -2.62 -8.64
CA LYS A 51 7.45 -2.72 -9.80
C LYS A 51 6.82 -2.18 -11.08
N GLY A 52 7.52 -1.29 -11.77
CA GLY A 52 7.10 -0.68 -13.03
C GLY A 52 5.99 0.38 -12.91
N ILE A 53 5.55 0.75 -11.71
CA ILE A 53 4.58 1.83 -11.52
C ILE A 53 5.29 3.18 -11.55
N ILE A 54 4.82 4.08 -12.40
CA ILE A 54 5.36 5.44 -12.57
C ILE A 54 4.28 6.50 -12.30
N SER A 55 4.69 7.65 -11.80
CA SER A 55 3.80 8.78 -11.58
C SER A 55 3.32 9.40 -12.88
N PRO A 56 2.00 9.59 -13.10
CA PRO A 56 1.48 10.27 -14.28
C PRO A 56 1.73 11.79 -14.22
N ILE A 57 2.24 12.31 -13.10
CA ILE A 57 2.55 13.74 -12.94
C ILE A 57 3.94 14.05 -13.52
N ASP A 58 4.95 13.27 -13.15
CA ASP A 58 6.36 13.58 -13.45
C ASP A 58 7.21 12.35 -13.84
N GLY A 59 6.58 11.20 -14.10
CA GLY A 59 7.26 9.98 -14.53
C GLY A 59 8.13 9.30 -13.48
N LYS A 60 8.15 9.78 -12.23
CA LYS A 60 8.98 9.19 -11.17
C LYS A 60 8.51 7.79 -10.80
N SER A 61 9.48 6.92 -10.51
CA SER A 61 9.22 5.56 -10.02
C SER A 61 8.45 5.61 -8.70
N MET A 62 7.47 4.72 -8.58
CA MET A 62 6.69 4.49 -7.37
C MET A 62 7.05 3.15 -6.70
N GLU A 63 8.14 2.54 -7.15
CA GLU A 63 8.66 1.31 -6.56
C GLU A 63 9.05 1.56 -5.11
N SER A 64 8.75 0.56 -4.27
CA SER A 64 9.02 0.60 -2.82
C SER A 64 8.33 1.73 -2.06
N LEU A 65 7.30 2.37 -2.63
CA LEU A 65 6.48 3.38 -1.95
C LEU A 65 5.18 2.79 -1.42
N THR A 66 4.95 2.91 -0.10
CA THR A 66 3.72 2.45 0.55
C THR A 66 2.49 3.04 -0.14
N ASN A 67 1.54 2.18 -0.51
CA ASN A 67 0.25 2.60 -1.07
C ASN A 67 -0.93 2.00 -0.31
N SER A 68 -2.06 2.69 -0.39
CA SER A 68 -3.36 2.20 0.06
C SER A 68 -4.34 2.22 -1.11
N LYS A 69 -4.97 1.07 -1.37
CA LYS A 69 -6.03 0.95 -2.37
C LYS A 69 -7.36 1.27 -1.74
N THR A 70 -8.18 2.03 -2.45
CA THR A 70 -9.50 2.39 -1.94
C THR A 70 -10.45 1.22 -2.20
N HIS A 71 -11.07 0.70 -1.13
CA HIS A 71 -12.18 -0.25 -1.25
C HIS A 71 -13.53 0.45 -1.34
N GLN A 72 -13.59 1.72 -0.93
CA GLN A 72 -14.79 2.56 -1.07
C GLN A 72 -14.83 3.16 -2.47
N ARG A 73 -15.95 2.94 -3.15
CA ARG A 73 -16.20 3.36 -4.53
C ARG A 73 -16.45 4.87 -4.59
N LEU A 74 -15.39 5.67 -4.43
CA LEU A 74 -15.41 7.11 -4.71
C LEU A 74 -15.37 7.30 -6.23
N GLU A 75 -16.56 7.18 -6.82
CA GLU A 75 -16.84 7.29 -8.25
C GLU A 75 -17.83 8.44 -8.46
N TYR A 76 -17.49 9.33 -9.39
CA TYR A 76 -18.32 10.47 -9.75
C TYR A 76 -18.59 10.44 -11.25
N ARG A 77 -19.82 10.77 -11.64
CA ARG A 77 -20.29 10.71 -13.02
C ARG A 77 -20.71 12.09 -13.47
N ALA A 78 -20.24 12.50 -14.64
CA ALA A 78 -20.63 13.76 -15.27
C ALA A 78 -20.38 13.68 -16.79
N SER A 79 -21.25 14.30 -17.58
CA SER A 79 -21.10 14.42 -19.04
C SER A 79 -20.82 13.10 -19.76
N GLY A 80 -21.50 12.02 -19.35
CA GLY A 80 -21.32 10.68 -19.94
C GLY A 80 -19.99 9.99 -19.59
N LYS A 81 -19.17 10.58 -18.72
CA LYS A 81 -17.88 10.04 -18.26
C LYS A 81 -17.91 9.79 -16.75
N LEU A 82 -16.94 9.01 -16.26
CA LEU A 82 -16.73 8.79 -14.83
C LEU A 82 -15.29 9.08 -14.42
N ILE A 83 -15.12 9.65 -13.24
CA ILE A 83 -13.84 9.75 -12.55
C ILE A 83 -13.88 8.95 -11.27
N ARG A 84 -12.84 8.14 -11.03
CA ARG A 84 -12.73 7.28 -9.85
C ARG A 84 -11.37 7.42 -9.20
N TRP A 85 -11.37 7.60 -7.88
CA TRP A 85 -10.18 7.50 -7.07
C TRP A 85 -9.85 6.03 -6.79
N THR A 86 -8.66 5.57 -7.20
CA THR A 86 -8.29 4.15 -7.13
C THR A 86 -7.29 3.85 -6.02
N GLU A 87 -6.32 4.73 -5.81
CA GLU A 87 -5.22 4.51 -4.87
C GLU A 87 -4.55 5.81 -4.46
N VAL A 88 -3.86 5.74 -3.32
CA VAL A 88 -2.98 6.81 -2.83
C VAL A 88 -1.63 6.22 -2.48
N PHE A 89 -0.57 6.92 -2.86
CA PHE A 89 0.81 6.62 -2.48
C PHE A 89 1.31 7.61 -1.45
N TYR A 90 2.04 7.10 -0.48
CA TYR A 90 2.65 7.86 0.61
C TYR A 90 4.14 8.00 0.34
N LEU A 91 4.55 9.22 0.01
CA LEU A 91 5.95 9.58 -0.19
C LEU A 91 6.44 10.13 1.15
N LEU A 92 6.94 9.24 2.00
CA LEU A 92 7.61 9.60 3.25
C LEU A 92 9.04 10.03 2.92
N LYS A 93 9.39 11.29 3.18
CA LYS A 93 10.80 11.68 3.34
C LYS A 93 11.18 11.42 4.79
N ASP A 94 12.11 10.50 5.01
CA ASP A 94 12.83 10.27 6.28
C ASP A 94 11.98 9.95 7.52
N GLN A 95 11.28 8.81 7.54
CA GLN A 95 10.80 8.22 8.79
C GLN A 95 11.19 6.74 8.87
N PRO A 96 11.67 6.27 10.04
CA PRO A 96 11.89 4.84 10.27
C PRO A 96 10.54 4.08 10.23
N PRO A 97 10.56 2.78 9.87
CA PRO A 97 9.37 1.98 9.57
C PRO A 97 8.35 1.82 10.72
N ASN A 98 8.69 2.27 11.93
CA ASN A 98 7.87 2.09 13.15
C ASN A 98 7.02 3.30 13.59
N GLY A 99 6.75 4.25 12.69
CA GLY A 99 5.86 5.38 12.97
C GLY A 99 4.37 5.01 13.01
N LEU A 100 3.95 4.13 13.92
CA LEU A 100 2.55 3.82 14.22
C LEU A 100 1.90 5.03 14.91
N ASN A 101 1.67 6.14 14.19
CA ASN A 101 0.88 7.23 14.77
C ASN A 101 0.11 8.03 13.71
N ASN A 102 -1.23 8.02 13.88
CA ASN A 102 -2.27 8.79 13.19
C ASN A 102 -2.79 8.35 11.81
N HIS A 103 -2.81 7.04 11.51
CA HIS A 103 -3.45 6.52 10.28
C HIS A 103 -4.90 7.00 10.05
N THR A 104 -5.68 7.24 11.12
CA THR A 104 -7.10 7.63 11.06
C THR A 104 -7.34 9.08 10.65
N SER A 105 -6.53 10.05 11.09
CA SER A 105 -6.69 11.45 10.67
C SER A 105 -6.20 11.66 9.23
N HIS A 106 -5.13 10.97 8.85
CA HIS A 106 -4.63 10.96 7.48
C HIS A 106 -5.64 10.37 6.49
N ASN A 107 -6.40 9.33 6.87
CA ASN A 107 -7.41 8.74 6.02
C ASN A 107 -8.56 9.73 5.71
N ARG A 108 -9.02 10.50 6.71
CA ARG A 108 -10.08 11.51 6.52
C ARG A 108 -9.64 12.67 5.62
N LEU A 109 -8.42 13.19 5.81
CA LEU A 109 -7.90 14.26 4.95
C LEU A 109 -7.72 13.78 3.50
N THR A 110 -7.16 12.57 3.35
CA THR A 110 -6.98 11.89 2.06
C THR A 110 -8.31 11.76 1.31
N GLU A 111 -9.36 11.29 1.99
CA GLU A 111 -10.68 11.15 1.39
C GLU A 111 -11.29 12.50 0.98
N ARG A 112 -11.16 13.53 1.83
CA ARG A 112 -11.65 14.88 1.52
C ARG A 112 -10.96 15.49 0.30
N LEU A 113 -9.64 15.33 0.19
CA LEU A 113 -8.87 15.81 -0.95
C LEU A 113 -9.24 15.07 -2.24
N ALA A 114 -9.34 13.74 -2.18
CA ALA A 114 -9.76 12.93 -3.33
C ALA A 114 -11.17 13.31 -3.81
N ARG A 115 -12.11 13.49 -2.88
CA ARG A 115 -13.48 13.95 -3.16
C ARG A 115 -13.49 15.33 -3.81
N ALA A 116 -12.79 16.31 -3.23
CA ALA A 116 -12.72 17.67 -3.77
C ALA A 116 -12.14 17.69 -5.18
N PHE A 117 -11.07 16.93 -5.41
CA PHE A 117 -10.44 16.79 -6.72
C PHE A 117 -11.41 16.20 -7.75
N CYS A 118 -12.07 15.08 -7.44
CA CYS A 118 -13.02 14.46 -8.37
C CYS A 118 -14.18 15.39 -8.71
N LEU A 119 -14.76 16.05 -7.70
CA LEU A 119 -15.88 16.98 -7.90
C LEU A 119 -15.48 18.20 -8.74
N ALA A 120 -14.29 18.75 -8.52
CA ALA A 120 -13.78 19.88 -9.31
C ALA A 120 -13.62 19.52 -10.80
N LEU A 121 -13.26 18.27 -11.09
CA LEU A 121 -13.05 17.81 -12.46
C LEU A 121 -14.34 17.36 -13.17
N CYS A 122 -15.45 17.15 -12.45
CA CYS A 122 -16.71 16.71 -13.05
C CYS A 122 -17.15 17.56 -14.25
N GLN A 123 -16.98 18.88 -14.18
CA GLN A 123 -17.40 19.79 -15.26
C GLN A 123 -16.55 19.67 -16.53
N SER A 124 -15.32 19.14 -16.43
CA SER A 124 -14.35 19.06 -17.54
C SER A 124 -14.02 17.62 -17.95
N LEU A 125 -14.70 16.60 -17.43
CA LEU A 125 -14.37 15.19 -17.73
C LEU A 125 -14.47 14.84 -19.21
N CYS A 126 -15.41 15.43 -19.95
CA CYS A 126 -15.55 15.18 -21.39
C CYS A 126 -14.29 15.67 -22.13
N LEU A 127 -13.89 16.92 -21.88
CA LEU A 127 -12.70 17.54 -22.48
C LEU A 127 -11.42 16.80 -22.11
N LEU A 128 -11.26 16.42 -20.83
CA LEU A 128 -10.10 15.65 -20.38
C LEU A 128 -10.01 14.29 -21.09
N LYS A 129 -11.13 13.63 -21.31
CA LYS A 129 -11.17 12.35 -22.01
C LYS A 129 -10.89 12.50 -23.51
N GLU A 130 -11.43 13.53 -24.15
CA GLU A 130 -11.19 13.88 -25.55
C GLU A 130 -9.71 14.19 -25.81
N ASP A 131 -9.04 14.85 -24.85
CA ASP A 131 -7.59 15.12 -24.87
C ASP A 131 -6.74 13.87 -24.50
N GLY A 132 -7.36 12.71 -24.29
CA GLY A 132 -6.67 11.47 -23.94
C GLY A 132 -6.18 11.38 -22.50
N MET A 133 -6.50 12.36 -21.64
CA MET A 133 -6.14 12.38 -20.21
C MET A 133 -6.98 11.38 -19.40
N THR A 134 -6.57 10.11 -19.44
CA THR A 134 -7.28 9.00 -18.78
C THR A 134 -6.73 8.65 -17.39
N LYS A 135 -5.49 9.05 -17.10
CA LYS A 135 -4.82 8.89 -15.81
C LYS A 135 -4.54 10.29 -15.26
N LEU A 136 -5.24 10.65 -14.21
CA LEU A 136 -5.09 11.94 -13.54
C LEU A 136 -4.50 11.71 -12.16
N ALA A 137 -3.67 12.63 -11.69
CA ALA A 137 -3.16 12.55 -10.34
C ALA A 137 -3.06 13.91 -9.68
N LEU A 138 -3.16 13.89 -8.36
CA LEU A 138 -2.96 15.05 -7.51
C LEU A 138 -1.77 14.76 -6.61
N ARG A 139 -0.81 15.68 -6.50
CA ARG A 139 0.25 15.61 -5.49
C ARG A 139 0.05 16.70 -4.46
N VAL A 140 0.02 16.32 -3.19
CA VAL A 140 -0.15 17.24 -2.06
C VAL A 140 1.07 17.15 -1.16
N ILE A 141 1.63 18.31 -0.82
CA ILE A 141 2.76 18.45 0.09
C ILE A 141 2.27 19.19 1.33
N LEU A 142 2.40 18.57 2.50
CA LEU A 142 1.98 19.18 3.77
C LEU A 142 3.22 19.62 4.54
N ASP A 143 3.44 20.93 4.62
CA ASP A 143 4.71 21.53 5.06
C ASP A 143 4.97 21.46 6.59
N GLY A 144 4.08 20.82 7.35
CA GLY A 144 4.29 20.59 8.78
C GLY A 144 5.11 19.33 9.12
N GLN A 145 5.30 18.41 8.17
CA GLN A 145 5.89 17.08 8.41
C GLN A 145 6.82 16.56 7.27
N LYS A 146 7.14 17.38 6.26
CA LYS A 146 7.87 16.95 5.04
C LYS A 146 7.26 15.69 4.36
N ARG A 147 5.94 15.50 4.42
CA ARG A 147 5.24 14.35 3.83
C ARG A 147 4.58 14.73 2.50
N GLN A 148 4.73 13.87 1.50
CA GLN A 148 4.12 14.04 0.19
C GLN A 148 3.10 12.91 -0.04
N HIS A 149 1.97 13.23 -0.66
CA HIS A 149 0.93 12.27 -1.06
C HIS A 149 0.71 12.38 -2.56
N VAL A 150 0.62 11.24 -3.26
CA VAL A 150 0.22 11.20 -4.67
C VAL A 150 -1.06 10.38 -4.81
N TYR A 151 -2.14 11.05 -5.21
CA TYR A 151 -3.45 10.46 -5.43
C TYR A 151 -3.59 10.09 -6.90
N TYR A 152 -3.96 8.85 -7.19
CA TYR A 152 -4.17 8.38 -8.55
C TYR A 152 -5.66 8.27 -8.81
N ASN A 153 -6.12 8.94 -9.85
CA ASN A 153 -7.48 8.91 -10.34
C ASN A 153 -7.47 8.34 -11.75
N ARG A 154 -8.40 7.41 -12.00
CA ARG A 154 -8.61 6.85 -13.33
C ARG A 154 -9.92 7.41 -13.88
N VAL A 155 -9.85 8.00 -15.05
CA VAL A 155 -11.02 8.42 -15.83
C VAL A 155 -11.41 7.24 -16.72
N GLY A 156 -12.66 6.79 -16.58
CA GLY A 156 -13.25 5.70 -17.36
C GLY A 156 -14.43 6.19 -18.20
N GLU A 157 -14.89 5.35 -19.11
CA GLU A 157 -16.18 5.53 -19.78
C GLU A 157 -17.28 4.82 -18.98
N LEU A 158 -18.51 5.29 -19.11
CA LEU A 158 -19.69 4.70 -18.49
C LEU A 158 -20.12 3.41 -19.19
#